data_AF-A0ABD1DR60-F1
#
_entry.id   AF-A0ABD1DR60-F1
#
_cell.length_a   1.000
_cell.length_b   1.000
_cell.length_c   1.000
_cell.angle_alpha   90.00
_cell.angle_beta   90.00
_cell.angle_gamma   90.00
#
_symmetry.space_group_name_H-M   'P 1'
#
loop_
_entity.id
_entity.type
_entity.pdbx_description
1 polymer ?
#
loop_
_entity_poly.entity_id
_entity_poly.type
_entity_poly.pdbx_seq_one_letter_code
_entity_poly.pdbx_strand_id
1 'polypeptide(L)'
;MVPASKARKLVHEINSFTCFAVVVAIVWIIFSIILIVGIKKNNEGHVKAYRAFLFAGNALTLLLLIGNDGDGQITNWSQQVWVSLIVGSLGVITLFALELWIINGVIRYIEQEKVVSV
;
A
#
# COMPACT_ATOMS: atom_id res chain seq x y z
N MET A 1 16.78 -33.70 -12.77
CA MET A 1 17.85 -32.87 -12.19
C MET A 1 17.66 -31.43 -12.64
N VAL A 2 17.44 -30.49 -11.72
CA VAL A 2 17.36 -29.05 -12.06
C VAL A 2 18.79 -28.53 -12.24
N PRO A 3 19.12 -27.86 -13.37
CA PRO A 3 20.47 -27.35 -13.59
C PRO A 3 20.82 -26.27 -12.55
N ALA A 4 22.06 -26.31 -12.04
CA ALA A 4 22.54 -25.43 -10.98
C ALA A 4 22.41 -23.92 -11.31
N SER A 5 22.40 -23.55 -12.59
CA SER A 5 22.15 -22.19 -13.06
C SER A 5 20.70 -21.73 -12.87
N LYS A 6 19.71 -22.63 -13.04
CA LYS A 6 18.29 -22.34 -12.75
C LYS A 6 18.05 -22.20 -11.24
N ALA A 7 18.65 -23.07 -10.44
CA ALA A 7 18.55 -22.98 -8.98
C ALA A 7 19.12 -21.66 -8.44
N ARG A 8 20.25 -21.19 -8.99
CA ARG A 8 20.89 -19.93 -8.56
C ARG A 8 20.08 -18.69 -8.94
N LYS A 9 19.45 -18.67 -10.13
CA LYS A 9 18.51 -17.60 -10.53
C LYS A 9 17.29 -17.55 -9.61
N LEU A 10 16.69 -18.70 -9.32
CA LEU A 10 15.50 -18.79 -8.47
C LEU A 10 15.79 -18.29 -7.04
N VAL A 11 16.94 -18.67 -6.47
CA VAL A 11 17.37 -18.17 -5.14
C VAL A 11 17.60 -16.65 -5.16
N HIS A 12 18.18 -16.11 -6.24
CA HIS A 12 18.38 -14.67 -6.36
C HIS A 12 17.06 -13.89 -6.49
N GLU A 13 16.10 -14.39 -7.27
CA GLU A 13 14.77 -13.78 -7.40
C GLU A 13 14.02 -13.78 -6.08
N ILE A 14 14.04 -14.90 -5.34
CA ILE A 14 13.41 -15.02 -4.01
C ILE A 14 14.06 -14.05 -3.02
N ASN A 15 15.41 -13.98 -2.99
CA ASN A 15 16.12 -13.06 -2.10
C ASN A 15 15.81 -11.59 -2.45
N SER A 16 15.70 -11.25 -3.74
CA SER A 16 15.37 -9.89 -4.16
C SER A 16 13.94 -9.50 -3.81
N PHE A 17 12.98 -10.42 -3.99
CA PHE A 17 11.58 -10.19 -3.61
C PHE A 17 11.44 -10.02 -2.10
N THR A 18 12.14 -10.86 -1.32
CA THR A 18 12.14 -10.79 0.14
C THR A 18 12.74 -9.47 0.63
N CYS A 19 13.87 -9.04 0.06
CA CYS A 19 14.50 -7.77 0.39
C CYS A 19 13.55 -6.59 0.09
N PHE A 20 12.90 -6.59 -1.08
CA PHE A 20 11.91 -5.57 -1.44
C PHE A 20 10.73 -5.53 -0.44
N ALA A 21 10.17 -6.69 -0.08
CA ALA A 21 9.08 -6.78 0.87
C ALA A 21 9.46 -6.23 2.26
N VAL A 22 10.68 -6.53 2.73
CA VAL A 22 11.20 -6.00 4.01
C VAL A 22 11.34 -4.48 3.96
N VAL A 23 11.88 -3.92 2.87
CA VAL A 23 12.00 -2.46 2.72
C VAL A 23 10.62 -1.80 2.73
N VAL A 24 9.66 -2.35 2.00
CA VAL A 24 8.27 -1.85 2.00
C VAL A 24 7.67 -1.88 3.41
N ALA A 25 7.85 -2.98 4.14
CA ALA A 25 7.36 -3.10 5.52
C ALA A 25 7.99 -2.05 6.45
N ILE A 26 9.30 -1.82 6.35
CA ILE A 26 9.99 -0.78 7.14
C ILE A 26 9.43 0.61 6.82
N VAL A 27 9.23 0.94 5.55
CA VAL A 27 8.65 2.23 5.15
C VAL A 27 7.24 2.40 5.72
N TRP A 28 6.40 1.37 5.65
CA TRP A 28 5.07 1.38 6.25
C TRP A 28 5.10 1.62 7.78
N ILE A 29 6.04 0.99 8.49
CA ILE A 29 6.23 1.20 9.93
C ILE A 29 6.61 2.65 10.22
N ILE A 30 7.57 3.22 9.48
CA ILE A 30 8.02 4.61 9.66
C ILE A 30 6.85 5.58 9.49
N PHE A 31 6.05 5.42 8.42
CA PHE A 31 4.90 6.29 8.19
C PHE A 31 3.80 6.11 9.25
N SER A 32 3.60 4.89 9.76
CA SER A 32 2.67 4.64 10.85
C SER A 32 3.10 5.33 12.15
N ILE A 33 4.41 5.38 12.43
CA ILE A 33 4.96 6.15 13.57
C ILE A 33 4.72 7.65 13.35
N ILE A 34 4.95 8.16 12.12
CA ILE A 34 4.67 9.57 11.76
C ILE A 34 3.20 9.91 12.01
N LEU A 35 2.27 9.03 11.64
CA LEU A 35 0.85 9.21 11.93
C LEU A 35 0.58 9.32 13.43
N ILE A 36 1.06 8.37 14.22
CA ILE A 36 0.84 8.35 15.68
C ILE A 36 1.39 9.62 16.32
N VAL A 37 2.60 10.05 15.92
CA VAL A 37 3.21 11.31 16.40
C VAL A 37 2.39 12.52 15.97
N GLY A 38 1.89 12.52 14.73
CA GLY A 38 1.02 13.56 14.19
C GLY A 38 -0.26 13.72 14.99
N ILE A 39 -0.93 12.61 15.32
CA ILE A 39 -2.13 12.59 16.17
C ILE A 39 -1.80 13.09 17.57
N LYS A 40 -0.78 12.50 18.23
CA LYS A 40 -0.43 12.84 19.62
C LYS A 40 -0.02 14.30 19.81
N LYS A 41 0.61 14.91 18.79
CA LYS A 41 1.06 16.30 18.83
C LYS A 41 0.07 17.28 18.19
N ASN A 42 -1.12 16.84 17.78
CA ASN A 42 -2.06 17.65 17.00
C ASN A 42 -1.39 18.34 15.80
N ASN A 43 -0.42 17.64 15.19
CA ASN A 43 0.34 18.14 14.05
C ASN A 43 -0.27 17.58 12.76
N GLU A 44 -1.23 18.33 12.26
CA GLU A 44 -1.92 18.13 10.99
C GLU A 44 -0.99 17.84 9.80
N GLY A 45 0.20 18.47 9.75
CA GLY A 45 1.17 18.26 8.67
C GLY A 45 1.67 16.81 8.60
N HIS A 46 1.89 16.18 9.75
CA HIS A 46 2.31 14.77 9.81
C HIS A 46 1.18 13.83 9.39
N VAL A 47 -0.06 14.14 9.77
CA VAL A 47 -1.25 13.35 9.38
C VAL A 47 -1.53 13.50 7.87
N LYS A 48 -1.35 14.71 7.31
CA LYS A 48 -1.45 14.97 5.85
C LYS A 48 -0.34 14.24 5.07
N ALA A 49 0.88 14.19 5.59
CA ALA A 49 1.98 13.42 4.99
C ALA A 49 1.67 11.91 4.97
N TYR A 50 1.11 11.37 6.05
CA TYR A 50 0.66 9.97 6.08
C TYR A 50 -0.46 9.70 5.06
N ARG A 51 -1.41 10.62 4.91
CA ARG A 51 -2.47 10.52 3.89
C ARG A 51 -1.90 10.44 2.47
N ALA A 52 -0.90 11.25 2.16
CA ALA A 52 -0.22 11.22 0.86
C ALA A 52 0.53 9.91 0.63
N PHE A 53 1.17 9.38 1.67
CA PHE A 53 1.80 8.07 1.64
C PHE A 53 0.80 6.94 1.37
N LEU A 54 -0.36 6.92 2.04
CA LEU A 54 -1.41 5.93 1.78
C LEU A 54 -1.89 5.95 0.33
N PHE A 55 -2.04 7.15 -0.26
CA PHE A 55 -2.38 7.31 -1.67
C PHE A 55 -1.30 6.72 -2.60
N ALA A 56 -0.04 7.09 -2.38
CA ALA A 56 1.07 6.61 -3.19
C ALA A 56 1.25 5.08 -3.07
N GLY A 57 1.10 4.55 -1.85
CA GLY A 57 1.17 3.12 -1.57
C GLY A 57 0.07 2.33 -2.27
N ASN A 58 -1.19 2.73 -2.11
CA ASN A 58 -2.31 2.04 -2.77
C ASN A 58 -2.27 2.17 -4.30
N ALA A 59 -1.87 3.32 -4.84
CA ALA A 59 -1.68 3.48 -6.28
C ALA A 59 -0.61 2.52 -6.82
N LEU A 60 0.53 2.41 -6.12
CA LEU A 60 1.60 1.46 -6.47
C LEU A 60 1.11 0.01 -6.38
N THR A 61 0.38 -0.35 -5.32
CA THR A 61 -0.20 -1.70 -5.15
C THR A 61 -1.15 -2.06 -6.29
N LEU A 62 -2.03 -1.15 -6.69
CA LEU A 62 -2.93 -1.36 -7.83
C LEU A 62 -2.16 -1.49 -9.14
N LEU A 63 -1.13 -0.67 -9.37
CA LEU A 63 -0.27 -0.78 -10.56
C LEU A 63 0.47 -2.12 -10.61
N LEU A 64 0.96 -2.62 -9.47
CA LEU A 64 1.61 -3.92 -9.38
C LEU A 64 0.64 -5.09 -9.59
N LEU A 65 -0.59 -4.99 -9.08
CA LEU A 65 -1.65 -5.98 -9.30
C LEU A 65 -2.02 -6.11 -10.79
N ILE A 66 -2.04 -4.99 -11.51
CA ILE A 66 -2.36 -4.95 -12.95
C ILE A 66 -1.14 -5.32 -13.81
N GLY A 67 0.07 -4.96 -13.36
CA GLY A 67 1.31 -5.10 -14.13
C GLY A 67 2.04 -6.44 -14.00
N ASN A 68 1.58 -7.36 -13.14
CA ASN A 68 2.26 -8.64 -12.91
C ASN A 68 2.03 -9.69 -14.03
N ASP A 69 1.31 -9.34 -15.08
CA ASP A 69 1.15 -10.16 -16.29
C ASP A 69 2.25 -9.86 -17.32
N GLY A 70 3.47 -10.30 -16.99
CA GLY A 70 4.65 -10.15 -17.84
C GLY A 70 4.63 -10.96 -19.15
N ASP A 71 3.61 -11.80 -19.38
CA ASP A 71 3.58 -12.75 -20.50
C ASP A 71 2.45 -12.50 -21.51
N GLY A 72 2.01 -11.25 -21.73
CA GLY A 72 1.29 -10.85 -22.96
C GLY A 72 0.00 -11.61 -23.33
N GLN A 73 -0.54 -12.46 -22.44
CA GLN A 73 -1.73 -13.28 -22.66
C GLN A 73 -2.91 -12.75 -21.83
N ILE A 74 -3.23 -11.47 -21.99
CA ILE A 74 -4.41 -10.84 -21.38
C ILE A 74 -5.72 -11.44 -21.95
N THR A 75 -5.65 -12.24 -23.02
CA THR A 75 -6.82 -12.68 -23.79
C THR A 75 -7.48 -14.00 -23.34
N ASN A 76 -6.92 -14.76 -22.39
CA ASN A 76 -7.46 -16.08 -21.99
C ASN A 76 -7.60 -16.29 -20.48
N TRP A 77 -7.84 -15.22 -19.73
CA TRP A 77 -8.15 -15.33 -18.31
C TRP A 77 -9.54 -15.93 -18.12
N SER A 78 -9.64 -17.00 -17.31
CA SER A 78 -10.94 -17.60 -17.01
C SER A 78 -11.82 -16.56 -16.29
N GLN A 79 -13.13 -16.63 -16.51
CA GLN A 79 -14.10 -15.73 -15.87
C GLN A 79 -13.93 -15.71 -14.33
N GLN A 80 -13.50 -16.83 -13.74
CA GLN A 80 -13.23 -16.92 -12.30
C GLN A 80 -12.05 -16.05 -11.86
N VAL A 81 -10.98 -15.95 -12.66
CA VAL A 81 -9.81 -15.11 -12.33
C VAL A 81 -10.19 -13.63 -12.42
N TRP A 82 -10.94 -13.22 -13.44
CA TRP A 82 -11.46 -11.84 -13.54
C TRP A 82 -12.35 -11.46 -12.36
N VAL A 83 -13.27 -12.35 -11.97
CA VAL A 83 -14.13 -12.12 -10.80
C VAL A 83 -13.29 -12.02 -9.53
N SER A 84 -12.31 -12.91 -9.34
CA SER A 84 -11.39 -12.85 -8.19
C SER A 84 -10.60 -11.54 -8.15
N LEU A 85 -10.12 -11.05 -9.30
CA LEU A 85 -9.34 -9.82 -9.39
C LEU A 85 -10.22 -8.61 -9.09
N ILE A 86 -11.44 -8.54 -9.65
CA ILE A 86 -12.42 -7.48 -9.36
C ILE A 86 -12.79 -7.46 -7.87
N VAL A 87 -13.13 -8.62 -7.29
CA VAL A 87 -13.48 -8.73 -5.86
C VAL A 87 -12.30 -8.36 -4.98
N GLY A 88 -11.08 -8.80 -5.32
CA GLY A 88 -9.87 -8.43 -4.61
C GLY A 88 -9.60 -6.93 -4.67
N SER A 89 -9.67 -6.32 -5.85
CA SER A 89 -9.49 -4.88 -6.03
C SER A 89 -10.57 -4.08 -5.30
N LEU A 90 -11.84 -4.51 -5.32
CA LEU A 90 -12.91 -3.88 -4.55
C LEU A 90 -12.64 -3.93 -3.04
N GLY A 91 -12.14 -5.05 -2.52
CA GLY A 91 -11.74 -5.18 -1.12
C GLY A 91 -10.65 -4.18 -0.75
N VAL A 92 -9.58 -4.09 -1.56
CA VAL A 92 -8.48 -3.14 -1.36
C VAL A 92 -8.97 -1.69 -1.43
N ILE A 93 -9.78 -1.34 -2.43
CA ILE A 93 -10.35 0.01 -2.58
C ILE A 93 -11.25 0.37 -1.39
N THR A 94 -12.05 -0.56 -0.89
CA THR A 94 -12.95 -0.34 0.25
C THR A 94 -12.16 -0.07 1.53
N LEU A 95 -11.13 -0.88 1.80
CA LEU A 95 -10.23 -0.66 2.94
C LEU A 95 -9.51 0.68 2.83
N PHE A 96 -9.00 1.02 1.65
CA PHE A 96 -8.36 2.30 1.40
C PHE A 96 -9.31 3.49 1.60
N ALA A 97 -10.55 3.40 1.12
CA ALA A 97 -11.56 4.42 1.32
C ALA A 97 -11.89 4.62 2.82
N LEU A 98 -11.94 3.53 3.58
CA LEU A 98 -12.13 3.57 5.03
C LEU A 98 -10.95 4.25 5.74
N GLU A 99 -9.71 3.89 5.39
CA GLU A 99 -8.51 4.52 5.92
C GLU A 99 -8.49 6.03 5.64
N LEU A 100 -8.77 6.44 4.40
CA LEU A 100 -8.87 7.85 4.03
C LEU A 100 -9.96 8.57 4.81
N TRP A 101 -11.12 7.94 5.01
CA TRP A 101 -12.20 8.52 5.79
C TRP A 101 -11.78 8.77 7.24
N ILE A 102 -11.14 7.79 7.89
CA ILE A 102 -10.61 7.91 9.26
C ILE A 102 -9.57 9.05 9.32
N ILE A 103 -8.58 9.04 8.42
CA ILE A 103 -7.50 10.04 8.41
C ILE A 103 -8.05 11.45 8.15
N ASN A 104 -9.01 11.61 7.25
CA ASN A 104 -9.67 12.90 7.03
C ASN A 104 -10.47 13.36 8.26
N GLY A 105 -11.11 12.43 8.98
CA GLY A 105 -11.76 12.72 10.26
C GLY A 105 -10.77 13.26 11.30
N VAL A 106 -9.61 12.60 11.43
CA VAL A 106 -8.52 13.01 12.33
C VAL A 106 -7.98 14.40 11.96
N ILE A 107 -7.75 14.68 10.68
CA ILE A 107 -7.28 16.00 10.22
C ILE A 107 -8.28 17.08 10.64
N ARG A 108 -9.58 16.88 10.39
CA ARG A 108 -10.62 17.85 10.76
C ARG A 108 -10.71 18.06 12.27
N TYR A 109 -10.56 17.00 13.04
CA TYR A 109 -10.52 17.08 14.51
C TYR A 109 -9.37 17.98 14.99
N ILE A 110 -8.15 17.74 14.49
CA ILE A 110 -6.97 18.53 14.82
C ILE A 110 -7.13 19.99 14.37
N GLU A 111 -7.67 20.23 13.18
CA GLU A 111 -7.94 21.58 12.66
C GLU A 111 -8.93 22.33 13.56
N GLN A 112 -9.98 21.67 14.06
CA GLN A 112 -10.96 22.27 14.98
C GLN A 112 -10.36 22.60 16.35
N GLU A 113 -9.56 21.71 16.93
CA GLU A 113 -8.89 21.99 18.22
C GLU A 113 -7.99 23.23 18.14
N LYS A 114 -7.27 23.40 17.02
CA LYS A 114 -6.45 24.61 16.81
C LYS A 114 -7.30 25.88 16.84
N VAL A 115 -8.49 25.88 16.23
CA VAL A 115 -9.39 27.05 16.19
C VAL A 115 -9.94 27.40 17.57
N VAL A 116 -10.24 26.40 18.41
CA VAL A 116 -10.78 26.61 19.78
C VAL A 116 -9.69 27.05 20.77
N SER A 117 -8.43 26.70 20.50
CA SER A 117 -7.29 27.03 21.37
C SER A 117 -6.70 28.45 21.19
N VAL A 118 -7.25 29.24 20.26
CA VAL A 118 -6.85 30.64 19.96
C VAL A 118 -7.88 31.59 20.56
#